data_AF-A0A7H4MXG2-F1
#
_entry.id   AF-A0A7H4MXG2-F1
#
_cell.length_a   1.000
_cell.length_b   1.000
_cell.length_c   1.000
_cell.angle_alpha   90.00
_cell.angle_beta   90.00
_cell.angle_gamma   90.00
#
_symmetry.space_group_name_H-M   'P 1'
#
loop_
_entity.id
_entity.type
_entity.pdbx_description
1 polymer ?
#
loop_
_entity_poly.entity_id
_entity_poly.type
_entity_poly.pdbx_seq_one_letter_code
_entity_poly.pdbx_strand_id
1 'polypeptide(L)'
;MIGQTSDDWARRLTEVRQLMAEQAASLDASGDFPRDNIDRLRQRGFLSLAVPQQYGGAGAGLAELQQAIAAIAWGEPATALIVCMQYLHHLRLAENENWSEPLRQRVFHDAVERGGLINSLRVEPELGSPARGGLPQTVATRRAEGWQINGHKNLYHRY
;
A
#
# COMPACT_ATOMS: atom_id res chain seq x y z
N MET A 1 -1.10 -25.10 -23.45
CA MET A 1 -0.35 -23.96 -22.87
C MET A 1 -0.87 -23.63 -21.47
N ILE A 2 -0.77 -24.55 -20.49
CA ILE A 2 -1.28 -24.33 -19.10
C ILE A 2 -0.13 -24.21 -18.09
N GLY A 3 1.11 -24.60 -18.43
CA GLY A 3 2.27 -24.51 -17.53
C GLY A 3 3.00 -23.16 -17.52
N GLN A 4 2.91 -22.36 -18.59
CA GLN A 4 3.76 -21.15 -18.74
C GLN A 4 3.45 -20.04 -17.73
N THR A 5 2.20 -19.87 -17.31
CA THR A 5 1.79 -18.77 -16.40
C THR A 5 2.19 -19.03 -14.95
N SER A 6 2.14 -20.30 -14.51
CA SER A 6 2.53 -20.69 -13.15
C SER A 6 4.04 -20.63 -12.96
N ASP A 7 4.80 -21.08 -13.97
CA ASP A 7 6.27 -21.04 -13.94
C ASP A 7 6.79 -19.60 -13.97
N ASP A 8 6.15 -18.72 -14.75
CA ASP A 8 6.47 -17.28 -14.76
C ASP A 8 6.23 -16.63 -13.40
N TRP A 9 5.09 -16.92 -12.75
CA TRP A 9 4.78 -16.36 -11.44
C TRP A 9 5.76 -16.82 -10.36
N ALA A 10 6.07 -18.11 -10.30
CA ALA A 10 7.05 -18.66 -9.37
C ALA A 10 8.44 -18.02 -9.54
N ARG A 11 8.86 -17.78 -10.79
CA ARG A 11 10.09 -17.06 -11.12
C ARG A 11 10.04 -15.61 -10.61
N ARG A 12 8.97 -14.86 -10.89
CA ARG A 12 8.80 -13.47 -10.42
C ARG A 12 8.86 -13.36 -8.90
N LEU A 13 8.24 -14.29 -8.17
CA LEU A 13 8.31 -14.34 -6.70
C LEU A 13 9.74 -14.59 -6.21
N THR A 14 10.48 -15.46 -6.88
CA THR A 14 11.88 -15.78 -6.55
C THR A 14 12.79 -14.57 -6.79
N GLU A 15 12.61 -13.86 -7.89
CA GLU A 15 13.37 -12.65 -8.21
C GLU A 15 13.12 -11.53 -7.19
N VAL A 16 11.86 -11.31 -6.80
CA VAL A 16 11.53 -10.29 -5.80
C VAL A 16 12.12 -10.64 -4.42
N ARG A 17 12.12 -11.91 -4.02
CA ARG A 17 12.78 -12.34 -2.77
C ARG A 17 14.24 -11.89 -2.71
N GLN A 18 15.00 -12.20 -3.76
CA GLN A 18 16.43 -11.88 -3.81
C GLN A 18 16.65 -10.37 -3.83
N LEU A 19 15.88 -9.66 -4.65
CA LEU A 19 15.99 -8.23 -4.80
C LEU A 19 15.67 -7.46 -3.51
N MET A 20 14.67 -7.92 -2.73
CA MET A 20 14.38 -7.31 -1.42
C MET A 20 15.49 -7.56 -0.40
N ALA A 21 16.10 -8.75 -0.43
CA ALA A 21 17.19 -9.10 0.48
C ALA A 21 18.47 -8.26 0.25
N GLU A 22 18.70 -7.72 -0.96
CA GLU A 22 19.87 -6.89 -1.29
C GLU A 22 20.04 -5.68 -0.35
N GLN A 23 18.93 -5.05 0.06
CA GLN A 23 18.97 -3.80 0.84
C GLN A 23 18.58 -3.97 2.30
N ALA A 24 18.12 -5.16 2.71
CA ALA A 24 17.49 -5.38 4.01
C ALA A 24 18.35 -4.95 5.21
N ALA A 25 19.62 -5.36 5.24
CA ALA A 25 20.53 -5.02 6.35
C ALA A 25 20.82 -3.51 6.44
N SER A 26 20.96 -2.85 5.29
CA SER A 26 21.21 -1.39 5.25
C SER A 26 19.99 -0.60 5.70
N LEU A 27 18.79 -1.03 5.29
CA LEU A 27 17.53 -0.39 5.67
C LEU A 27 17.24 -0.57 7.16
N ASP A 28 17.48 -1.77 7.70
CA ASP A 28 17.34 -2.04 9.14
C ASP A 28 18.27 -1.16 9.97
N ALA A 29 19.56 -1.08 9.59
CA ALA A 29 20.54 -0.28 10.31
C ALA A 29 20.29 1.24 10.25
N SER A 30 19.76 1.74 9.12
CA SER A 30 19.52 3.17 8.91
C SER A 30 18.16 3.65 9.41
N GLY A 31 17.14 2.77 9.38
CA GLY A 31 15.75 3.16 9.57
C GLY A 31 15.18 3.99 8.41
N ASP A 32 15.87 4.05 7.28
CA ASP A 32 15.45 4.84 6.12
C ASP A 32 14.22 4.23 5.43
N PHE A 33 13.43 5.10 4.80
CA PHE A 33 12.31 4.64 3.98
C PHE A 33 12.83 3.92 2.71
N PRO A 34 12.30 2.72 2.37
CA PRO A 34 12.88 1.84 1.35
C PRO A 34 12.52 2.26 -0.09
N ARG A 35 12.93 3.47 -0.51
CA ARG A 35 12.57 4.07 -1.82
C ARG A 35 12.92 3.16 -3.00
N ASP A 36 14.15 2.65 -3.02
CA ASP A 36 14.64 1.78 -4.09
C ASP A 36 13.83 0.49 -4.21
N ASN A 37 13.46 -0.13 -3.07
CA ASN A 37 12.60 -1.31 -3.07
C ASN A 37 11.23 -1.00 -3.66
N ILE A 38 10.61 0.12 -3.25
CA ILE A 38 9.33 0.57 -3.80
C ILE A 38 9.42 0.78 -5.32
N ASP A 39 10.47 1.45 -5.81
CA ASP A 39 10.68 1.66 -7.25
C ASP A 39 10.87 0.35 -8.01
N ARG A 40 11.64 -0.59 -7.47
CA ARG A 40 11.86 -1.91 -8.08
C ARG A 40 10.59 -2.75 -8.13
N LEU A 41 9.74 -2.67 -7.10
CA LEU A 41 8.43 -3.31 -7.06
C LEU A 41 7.45 -2.67 -8.05
N ARG A 42 7.46 -1.33 -8.19
CA ARG A 42 6.69 -0.59 -9.19
C ARG A 42 7.01 -1.06 -10.60
N GLN A 43 8.31 -1.10 -10.96
CA GLN A 43 8.79 -1.52 -12.28
C GLN A 43 8.38 -2.96 -12.64
N ARG A 44 8.15 -3.81 -11.62
CA ARG A 44 7.75 -5.22 -11.78
C ARG A 44 6.24 -5.45 -11.65
N GLY A 45 5.47 -4.37 -11.50
CA GLY A 45 4.01 -4.41 -11.39
C GLY A 45 3.49 -4.95 -10.05
N PHE A 46 4.34 -5.05 -9.02
CA PHE A 46 3.90 -5.57 -7.72
C PHE A 46 2.99 -4.58 -6.99
N LEU A 47 3.29 -3.27 -7.02
CA LEU A 47 2.50 -2.27 -6.28
C LEU A 47 1.04 -2.14 -6.75
N SER A 48 0.72 -2.57 -7.97
CA SER A 48 -0.61 -2.48 -8.58
C SER A 48 -1.32 -3.83 -8.69
N LEU A 49 -0.82 -4.90 -8.06
CA LEU A 49 -1.43 -6.24 -8.16
C LEU A 49 -2.90 -6.25 -7.73
N ALA A 50 -3.23 -5.57 -6.62
CA ALA A 50 -4.59 -5.47 -6.10
C ALA A 50 -5.48 -4.46 -6.84
N VAL A 51 -4.94 -3.68 -7.77
CA VAL A 51 -5.74 -2.70 -8.53
C VAL A 51 -6.63 -3.44 -9.52
N PRO A 52 -7.94 -3.13 -9.62
CA PRO A 52 -8.82 -3.79 -10.58
C PRO A 52 -8.36 -3.61 -12.03
N GLN A 53 -8.59 -4.63 -12.88
CA GLN A 53 -8.17 -4.62 -14.28
C GLN A 53 -8.76 -3.46 -15.09
N GLN A 54 -9.99 -3.04 -14.79
CA GLN A 54 -10.64 -1.89 -15.44
C GLN A 54 -9.91 -0.56 -15.22
N TYR A 55 -9.02 -0.47 -14.23
CA TYR A 55 -8.15 0.68 -13.96
C TYR A 55 -6.68 0.41 -14.33
N GLY A 56 -6.39 -0.64 -15.11
CA GLY A 56 -5.04 -0.97 -15.58
C GLY A 56 -4.19 -1.79 -14.61
N GLY A 57 -4.76 -2.29 -13.51
CA GLY A 57 -4.09 -3.20 -12.58
C GLY A 57 -4.15 -4.67 -12.98
N ALA A 58 -3.56 -5.55 -12.16
CA ALA A 58 -3.63 -6.99 -12.41
C ALA A 58 -4.95 -7.63 -11.96
N GLY A 59 -5.66 -7.01 -11.00
CA GLY A 59 -6.86 -7.56 -10.38
C GLY A 59 -6.60 -8.90 -9.69
N ALA A 60 -5.42 -9.07 -9.09
CA ALA A 60 -4.97 -10.32 -8.49
C ALA A 60 -5.86 -10.74 -7.31
N GLY A 61 -6.11 -12.05 -7.21
CA GLY A 61 -6.89 -12.63 -6.11
C GLY A 61 -6.10 -12.68 -4.80
N LEU A 62 -6.81 -12.91 -3.68
CA LEU A 62 -6.20 -12.93 -2.34
C LEU A 62 -5.01 -13.90 -2.22
N ALA A 63 -5.07 -15.06 -2.88
CA ALA A 63 -3.99 -16.05 -2.87
C ALA A 63 -2.71 -15.52 -3.54
N GLU A 64 -2.82 -14.84 -4.68
CA GLU A 64 -1.68 -14.24 -5.38
C GLU A 64 -1.09 -13.08 -4.60
N LEU A 65 -1.95 -12.23 -4.00
CA LEU A 65 -1.53 -11.13 -3.13
C LEU A 65 -0.78 -11.65 -1.91
N GLN A 66 -1.26 -12.73 -1.27
CA GLN A 66 -0.58 -13.37 -0.15
C GLN A 66 0.80 -13.90 -0.56
N GLN A 67 0.90 -14.58 -1.71
CA GLN A 67 2.18 -15.09 -2.21
C GLN A 67 3.18 -13.97 -2.49
N ALA A 68 2.72 -12.86 -3.09
CA ALA A 68 3.53 -11.68 -3.32
C ALA A 68 4.04 -11.07 -2.00
N ILE A 69 3.16 -10.87 -1.02
CA ILE A 69 3.54 -10.35 0.31
C ILE A 69 4.56 -11.29 0.97
N ALA A 70 4.33 -12.60 0.94
CA ALA A 70 5.24 -13.59 1.55
C ALA A 70 6.61 -13.59 0.87
N ALA A 71 6.67 -13.43 -0.44
CA ALA A 71 7.93 -13.31 -1.18
C ALA A 71 8.69 -12.02 -0.83
N ILE A 72 8.00 -10.89 -0.74
CA ILE A 72 8.61 -9.61 -0.35
C ILE A 72 9.11 -9.69 1.11
N ALA A 73 8.27 -10.19 2.02
CA ALA A 73 8.56 -10.28 3.44
C ALA A 73 9.75 -11.20 3.76
N TRP A 74 9.95 -12.24 2.94
CA TRP A 74 11.11 -13.11 3.08
C TRP A 74 12.43 -12.34 2.89
N GLY A 75 12.46 -11.36 1.98
CA GLY A 75 13.65 -10.54 1.74
C GLY A 75 13.71 -9.30 2.65
N GLU A 76 12.62 -8.54 2.77
CA GLU A 76 12.56 -7.31 3.57
C GLU A 76 11.14 -7.09 4.15
N PRO A 77 10.92 -7.41 5.45
CA PRO A 77 9.60 -7.35 6.10
C PRO A 77 8.95 -5.97 6.15
N ALA A 78 9.70 -4.87 6.30
CA ALA A 78 9.13 -3.53 6.40
C ALA A 78 8.50 -3.08 5.08
N THR A 79 9.17 -3.33 3.95
CA THR A 79 8.63 -3.12 2.60
C THR A 79 7.39 -3.97 2.39
N ALA A 80 7.40 -5.23 2.84
CA ALA A 80 6.23 -6.09 2.71
C ALA A 80 5.00 -5.53 3.45
N LEU A 81 5.20 -4.89 4.61
CA LEU A 81 4.11 -4.24 5.34
C LEU A 81 3.54 -3.04 4.56
N ILE A 82 4.40 -2.22 3.93
CA ILE A 82 3.96 -1.12 3.07
C ILE A 82 3.06 -1.66 1.95
N VAL A 83 3.51 -2.71 1.26
CA VAL A 83 2.78 -3.35 0.16
C VAL A 83 1.49 -4.03 0.62
N CYS A 84 1.50 -4.66 1.80
CA CYS A 84 0.30 -5.23 2.40
C CYS A 84 -0.76 -4.16 2.65
N MET A 85 -0.38 -3.03 3.25
CA MET A 85 -1.31 -1.91 3.47
C MET A 85 -1.84 -1.36 2.15
N GLN A 86 -0.98 -1.19 1.14
CA GLN A 86 -1.37 -0.77 -0.21
C GLN A 86 -2.47 -1.68 -0.77
N TYR A 87 -2.27 -3.01 -0.75
CA TYR A 87 -3.25 -3.95 -1.27
C TYR A 87 -4.58 -3.90 -0.52
N LEU A 88 -4.54 -3.85 0.82
CA LEU A 88 -5.75 -3.75 1.63
C LEU A 88 -6.55 -2.47 1.32
N HIS A 89 -5.87 -1.35 1.11
CA HIS A 89 -6.55 -0.09 0.74
C HIS A 89 -7.12 -0.14 -0.67
N HIS A 90 -6.43 -0.75 -1.64
CA HIS A 90 -6.96 -0.93 -2.99
C HIS A 90 -8.19 -1.85 -3.02
N LEU A 91 -8.13 -2.99 -2.31
CA LEU A 91 -9.28 -3.90 -2.20
C LEU A 91 -10.47 -3.19 -1.57
N ARG A 92 -10.25 -2.49 -0.45
CA ARG A 92 -11.30 -1.72 0.22
C ARG A 92 -11.85 -0.60 -0.66
N LEU A 93 -11.00 0.11 -1.40
CA LEU A 93 -11.43 1.19 -2.28
C LEU A 93 -12.27 0.66 -3.45
N ALA A 94 -11.92 -0.51 -4.00
CA ALA A 94 -12.65 -1.15 -5.08
C ALA A 94 -14.07 -1.54 -4.64
N GLU A 95 -14.25 -1.93 -3.38
CA GLU A 95 -15.55 -2.28 -2.79
C GLU A 95 -16.33 -1.07 -2.24
N ASN A 96 -15.72 0.13 -2.22
CA ASN A 96 -16.32 1.29 -1.56
C ASN A 96 -17.11 2.18 -2.54
N GLU A 97 -18.42 1.97 -2.56
CA GLU A 97 -19.36 2.76 -3.37
C GLU A 97 -19.50 4.22 -2.92
N ASN A 98 -19.13 4.55 -1.67
CA ASN A 98 -19.22 5.93 -1.16
C ASN A 98 -18.17 6.86 -1.75
N TRP A 99 -17.12 6.33 -2.39
CA TRP A 99 -16.17 7.15 -3.14
C TRP A 99 -16.76 7.53 -4.49
N SER A 100 -16.54 8.77 -4.92
CA SER A 100 -16.90 9.15 -6.29
C SER A 100 -15.99 8.41 -7.28
N GLU A 101 -16.57 8.01 -8.41
CA GLU A 101 -15.84 7.30 -9.46
C GLU A 101 -14.59 8.06 -9.95
N PRO A 102 -14.62 9.39 -10.18
CA PRO A 102 -13.42 10.13 -10.57
C PRO A 102 -12.29 10.08 -9.52
N LEU A 103 -12.63 9.99 -8.22
CA LEU A 103 -11.62 9.86 -7.16
C LEU A 103 -11.02 8.45 -7.13
N ARG A 104 -11.84 7.40 -7.29
CA ARG A 104 -11.34 6.02 -7.40
C ARG A 104 -10.39 5.88 -8.58
N GLN A 105 -10.80 6.36 -9.76
CA GLN A 105 -9.98 6.34 -10.98
C GLN A 105 -8.63 7.01 -10.77
N ARG A 106 -8.62 8.21 -10.17
CA ARG A 106 -7.38 8.93 -9.88
C ARG A 106 -6.43 8.13 -8.98
N VAL A 107 -6.93 7.52 -7.91
CA VAL A 107 -6.09 6.73 -6.99
C VAL A 107 -5.51 5.52 -7.71
N PHE A 108 -6.35 4.76 -8.44
CA PHE A 108 -5.90 3.57 -9.12
C PHE A 108 -4.94 3.86 -10.28
N HIS A 109 -5.21 4.88 -11.10
CA HIS A 109 -4.30 5.28 -12.17
C HIS A 109 -2.96 5.78 -11.62
N ASP A 110 -2.95 6.57 -10.54
CA ASP A 110 -1.70 7.01 -9.90
C ASP A 110 -0.88 5.82 -9.36
N ALA A 111 -1.54 4.83 -8.78
CA ALA A 111 -0.91 3.59 -8.35
C ALA A 111 -0.29 2.79 -9.51
N VAL A 112 -0.99 2.70 -10.65
CA VAL A 112 -0.53 1.94 -11.83
C VAL A 112 0.57 2.69 -12.58
N GLU A 113 0.37 3.96 -12.90
CA GLU A 113 1.26 4.74 -13.76
C GLU A 113 2.51 5.23 -13.02
N ARG A 114 2.34 5.62 -11.75
CA ARG A 114 3.36 6.32 -10.97
C ARG A 114 3.82 5.57 -9.73
N GLY A 115 3.14 4.48 -9.36
CA GLY A 115 3.41 3.77 -8.11
C GLY A 115 2.96 4.53 -6.87
N GLY A 116 1.93 5.37 -7.01
CA GLY A 116 1.34 6.09 -5.89
C GLY A 116 0.96 5.17 -4.72
N LEU A 117 1.45 5.50 -3.53
CA LEU A 117 1.14 4.76 -2.30
C LEU A 117 -0.04 5.40 -1.57
N ILE A 118 -0.94 4.57 -1.04
CA ILE A 118 -2.08 4.98 -0.23
C ILE A 118 -2.02 4.33 1.16
N ASN A 119 -2.36 5.12 2.17
CA ASN A 119 -2.55 4.63 3.52
C ASN A 119 -3.62 5.45 4.26
N SER A 120 -4.08 4.97 5.41
CA SER A 120 -5.01 5.66 6.28
C SER A 120 -4.34 6.10 7.58
N LEU A 121 -4.27 7.42 7.80
CA LEU A 121 -3.76 8.01 9.04
C LEU A 121 -4.93 8.24 10.02
N ARG A 122 -5.11 7.31 10.97
CA ARG A 122 -6.27 7.34 11.89
C ARG A 122 -5.94 7.60 13.34
N VAL A 123 -4.73 7.25 13.80
CA VAL A 123 -4.33 7.36 15.21
C VAL A 123 -4.03 8.81 15.58
N GLU A 124 -4.53 9.24 16.73
CA GLU A 124 -4.21 10.53 17.36
C GLU A 124 -3.66 10.29 18.78
N PRO A 125 -2.66 11.08 19.24
CA PRO A 125 -1.98 10.86 20.51
C PRO A 125 -2.91 10.71 21.72
N GLU A 126 -3.94 11.56 21.78
CA GLU A 126 -4.87 11.65 22.92
C GLU A 126 -5.99 10.58 22.88
N LEU A 127 -6.20 9.91 21.75
CA LEU A 127 -7.34 9.00 21.54
C LEU A 127 -6.92 7.53 21.36
N GLY A 128 -5.64 7.27 21.09
CA GLY A 128 -5.14 5.94 20.80
C GLY A 128 -5.78 5.34 19.55
N SER A 129 -5.99 4.02 19.54
CA SER A 129 -6.65 3.34 18.42
C SER A 129 -8.09 3.84 18.23
N PRO A 130 -8.52 4.21 17.00
CA PRO A 130 -9.89 4.68 16.70
C PRO A 130 -11.00 3.73 17.16
N ALA A 131 -10.67 2.45 17.41
CA ALA A 131 -11.58 1.44 17.91
C ALA A 131 -12.23 1.81 19.26
N ARG A 132 -11.70 2.80 20.00
CA ARG A 132 -12.26 3.28 21.27
C ARG A 132 -13.34 4.37 21.13
N GLY A 133 -13.70 4.78 19.91
CA GLY A 133 -14.83 5.67 19.66
C GLY A 133 -14.65 7.13 20.08
N GLY A 134 -13.42 7.54 20.42
CA GLY A 134 -13.10 8.94 20.70
C GLY A 134 -13.24 9.81 19.44
N LEU A 135 -13.88 10.98 19.58
CA LEU A 135 -13.99 11.95 18.48
C LEU A 135 -12.59 12.48 18.13
N PRO A 136 -12.16 12.40 16.85
CA PRO A 136 -10.90 12.97 16.41
C PRO A 136 -10.80 14.45 16.77
N GLN A 137 -9.64 14.87 17.29
CA GLN A 137 -9.26 16.29 17.40
C GLN A 137 -8.98 16.91 16.03
N THR A 138 -8.68 16.10 15.00
CA THR A 138 -8.58 16.60 13.63
C THR A 138 -9.93 17.12 13.16
N VAL A 139 -10.00 18.43 12.88
CA VAL A 139 -11.21 19.11 12.42
C VAL A 139 -11.15 19.34 10.91
N ALA A 140 -12.24 18.99 10.22
CA ALA A 140 -12.48 19.35 8.84
C ALA A 140 -13.56 20.44 8.76
N THR A 141 -13.17 21.64 8.31
CA THR A 141 -14.09 22.78 8.16
C THR A 141 -14.36 23.04 6.69
N ARG A 142 -15.63 23.09 6.28
CA ARG A 142 -16.02 23.43 4.90
C ARG A 142 -15.69 24.91 4.61
N ARG A 143 -15.02 25.16 3.49
CA ARG A 143 -14.70 26.48 2.92
C ARG A 143 -15.31 26.60 1.52
N ALA A 144 -15.26 27.80 0.94
CA ALA A 144 -15.82 28.08 -0.39
C ALA A 144 -15.19 27.16 -1.47
N GLU A 145 -13.86 27.05 -1.50
CA GLU A 145 -13.14 26.19 -2.45
C GLU A 145 -12.93 24.74 -2.02
N GLY A 146 -13.38 24.29 -0.83
CA GLY A 146 -13.18 22.90 -0.41
C GLY A 146 -13.21 22.68 1.09
N TRP A 147 -12.26 21.88 1.60
CA TRP A 147 -12.13 21.54 3.02
C TRP A 147 -10.81 22.03 3.57
N GLN A 148 -10.85 22.73 4.70
CA GLN A 148 -9.67 22.99 5.52
C GLN A 148 -9.57 21.91 6.59
N ILE A 149 -8.46 21.18 6.62
CA ILE A 149 -8.21 20.13 7.61
C ILE A 149 -7.09 20.60 8.55
N ASN A 150 -7.37 20.68 9.85
CA ASN A 150 -6.39 21.02 10.88
C ASN A 150 -6.36 19.92 11.95
N GLY A 151 -5.18 19.37 12.23
CA GLY A 151 -4.99 18.34 13.24
C GLY A 151 -3.61 17.72 13.18
N HIS A 152 -3.33 16.77 14.07
CA HIS A 152 -2.08 16.03 14.12
C HIS A 152 -2.36 14.53 14.26
N LYS A 153 -1.78 13.73 13.36
CA LYS A 153 -1.85 12.26 13.39
C LYS A 153 -0.48 11.72 13.77
N ASN A 154 -0.44 10.85 14.77
CA ASN A 154 0.79 10.21 15.20
C ASN A 154 0.50 8.79 15.67
N LEU A 155 1.35 7.85 15.24
CA LEU A 155 1.29 6.44 15.62
C LEU A 155 2.16 6.12 16.85
N TYR A 156 3.02 7.03 17.28
CA TYR A 156 3.87 6.85 18.46
C TYR A 156 3.20 7.47 19.69
N HIS A 157 3.07 6.68 20.76
CA HIS A 157 2.93 7.24 22.10
C HIS A 157 4.29 7.82 22.50
N ARG A 158 4.32 9.11 22.85
CA ARG A 158 5.47 9.69 23.56
C ARG A 158 5.46 9.07 24.96
N TYR A 159 6.47 8.29 25.29
CA TYR A 159 6.84 8.04 26.68
C TYR A 159 7.57 9.26 27.23
#